data_AF-A0A953B349-F1
#
_entry.id   AF-A0A953B349-F1
#
_cell.length_a   1.000
_cell.length_b   1.000
_cell.length_c   1.000
_cell.angle_alpha   90.00
_cell.angle_beta   90.00
_cell.angle_gamma   90.00
#
_symmetry.space_group_name_H-M   'P 1'
#
loop_
_entity.id
_entity.type
_entity.pdbx_description
1 polymer ?
#
loop_
_entity_poly.entity_id
_entity_poly.type
_entity_poly.pdbx_seq_one_letter_code
_entity_poly.pdbx_strand_id
1 'polypeptide(L)'
;MNALILAFLFFVCASIARSDDFKTLNGKEYKNAAVTRVEPDGIVVKTKSGISKLYFTELPKDVQERFAYNPQKAADYSAQQGAASEQARRQQDESLRQEAEEKNRMLAERRAALESARRQQETMEALQLRYQELQRQEDELLLRIGEARRPASWQALGRRRQKVPNPTASQLPYLESHLEDVRREKDQIRKRLDKTQR
;
A
#
# COMPACT_ATOMS: atom_id res chain seq x y z
N MET A 1 -6.79 -32.94 30.03
CA MET A 1 -7.85 -33.91 30.35
C MET A 1 -9.19 -33.23 30.13
N ASN A 2 -9.93 -33.71 29.15
CA ASN A 2 -11.41 -33.76 29.06
C ASN A 2 -11.74 -34.27 27.65
N ALA A 3 -11.54 -35.58 27.50
CA ALA A 3 -12.22 -36.35 26.48
C ALA A 3 -13.71 -36.36 26.83
N LEU A 4 -14.60 -36.13 25.86
CA LEU A 4 -15.97 -36.65 25.89
C LEU A 4 -16.62 -36.52 24.49
N ILE A 5 -16.50 -37.61 23.74
CA ILE A 5 -17.48 -38.13 22.78
C ILE A 5 -17.67 -37.34 21.48
N LEU A 6 -16.68 -37.43 20.58
CA LEU A 6 -16.93 -37.46 19.13
C LEU A 6 -17.18 -38.93 18.73
N ALA A 7 -18.37 -39.43 19.02
CA ALA A 7 -18.86 -40.68 18.46
C ALA A 7 -19.29 -40.42 17.00
N PHE A 8 -18.30 -40.16 16.13
CA PHE A 8 -18.51 -40.21 14.69
C PHE A 8 -18.66 -41.70 14.36
N LEU A 9 -19.92 -42.14 14.22
CA LEU A 9 -20.28 -43.51 13.88
C LEU A 9 -19.70 -43.80 12.49
N PHE A 10 -18.46 -44.28 12.45
CA PHE A 10 -17.81 -44.78 11.26
C PHE A 10 -18.55 -46.07 10.89
N PHE A 11 -19.63 -45.92 10.12
CA PHE A 11 -20.22 -47.05 9.42
C PHE A 11 -19.17 -47.50 8.41
N VAL A 12 -18.40 -48.51 8.80
CA VAL A 12 -17.56 -49.28 7.89
C VAL A 12 -18.53 -49.95 6.91
N CYS A 13 -18.84 -49.25 5.83
CA CYS A 13 -19.36 -49.88 4.63
C CYS A 13 -18.26 -50.83 4.16
N ALA A 14 -18.50 -52.12 4.23
CA ALA A 14 -17.76 -53.10 3.45
C ALA A 14 -17.68 -52.57 2.01
N SER A 15 -16.46 -52.30 1.53
CA SER A 15 -16.21 -51.86 0.17
C SER A 15 -16.65 -52.95 -0.79
N ILE A 16 -17.93 -52.95 -1.16
CA ILE A 16 -18.41 -53.62 -2.37
C ILE A 16 -17.86 -52.77 -3.52
N ALA A 17 -16.59 -53.00 -3.88
CA ALA A 17 -15.94 -52.42 -5.04
C ALA A 17 -16.48 -53.06 -6.32
N ARG A 18 -17.81 -53.07 -6.47
CA ARG A 18 -18.48 -53.49 -7.70
C ARG A 18 -18.68 -52.25 -8.55
N SER A 19 -18.02 -52.24 -9.70
CA SER A 19 -18.24 -51.22 -10.72
C SER A 19 -19.58 -51.49 -11.38
N ASP A 20 -20.53 -50.59 -11.18
CA ASP A 20 -21.86 -50.64 -11.79
C ASP A 20 -21.99 -49.59 -12.89
N ASP A 21 -22.95 -49.76 -13.78
CA ASP A 21 -23.34 -48.74 -14.74
C ASP A 21 -24.49 -47.90 -14.15
N PHE A 22 -24.32 -46.58 -14.10
CA PHE A 22 -25.38 -45.65 -13.67
C PHE A 22 -25.87 -44.83 -14.85
N LYS A 23 -27.19 -44.69 -14.97
CA LYS A 23 -27.82 -43.81 -15.96
C LYS A 23 -28.65 -42.77 -15.22
N THR A 24 -28.41 -41.50 -15.52
CA THR A 24 -29.22 -40.39 -15.00
C THR A 24 -30.55 -40.29 -15.75
N LEU A 25 -31.54 -39.63 -15.16
CA LEU A 25 -32.86 -39.38 -15.76
C LEU A 25 -32.75 -38.64 -17.11
N ASN A 26 -31.72 -37.80 -17.28
CA ASN A 26 -31.46 -37.05 -18.52
C ASN A 26 -30.68 -37.87 -19.56
N GLY A 27 -30.48 -39.17 -19.34
CA GLY A 27 -29.84 -40.09 -20.28
C GLY A 27 -28.32 -40.11 -20.24
N LYS A 28 -27.65 -39.33 -19.38
CA LYS A 28 -26.19 -39.40 -19.20
C LYS A 28 -25.82 -40.70 -18.48
N GLU A 29 -24.87 -41.44 -19.06
CA GLU A 29 -24.43 -42.75 -18.57
C GLU A 29 -23.00 -42.69 -17.98
N TYR A 30 -22.80 -43.43 -16.90
CA TYR A 30 -21.54 -43.59 -16.17
C TYR A 30 -21.24 -45.08 -16.11
N LYS A 31 -20.37 -45.55 -17.02
CA LYS A 31 -20.04 -46.98 -17.16
C LYS A 31 -18.87 -47.38 -16.27
N ASN A 32 -18.90 -48.62 -15.78
CA ASN A 32 -17.89 -49.19 -14.88
C ASN A 32 -17.55 -48.24 -13.72
N ALA A 33 -18.58 -47.67 -13.11
CA ALA A 33 -18.46 -46.67 -12.06
C ALA A 33 -18.41 -47.36 -10.69
N ALA A 34 -17.29 -47.21 -9.98
CA ALA A 34 -17.16 -47.69 -8.62
C ALA A 34 -17.67 -46.61 -7.64
N VAL A 35 -18.65 -46.93 -6.81
CA VAL A 35 -19.10 -46.02 -5.74
C VAL A 35 -18.01 -45.93 -4.68
N THR A 36 -17.45 -44.74 -4.48
CA THR A 36 -16.40 -44.47 -3.49
C THR A 36 -16.94 -43.87 -2.20
N ARG A 37 -18.08 -43.19 -2.25
CA ARG A 37 -18.77 -42.62 -1.08
C ARG A 37 -20.26 -42.49 -1.36
N VAL A 38 -21.08 -42.72 -0.33
CA VAL A 38 -22.51 -42.41 -0.35
C VAL A 38 -22.73 -41.20 0.55
N GLU A 39 -23.37 -40.17 0.02
CA GLU A 39 -23.77 -38.95 0.71
C GLU A 39 -25.30 -38.88 0.83
N PRO A 40 -25.88 -38.09 1.74
CA PRO A 40 -27.34 -38.02 1.90
C PRO A 40 -28.08 -37.62 0.62
N ASP A 41 -27.46 -36.81 -0.24
CA ASP A 41 -28.02 -36.27 -1.48
C ASP A 41 -27.50 -36.96 -2.76
N GLY A 42 -26.58 -37.93 -2.67
CA GLY A 42 -26.08 -38.63 -3.85
C GLY A 42 -24.98 -39.67 -3.60
N ILE A 43 -24.45 -40.23 -4.69
CA ILE A 43 -23.30 -41.14 -4.68
C ILE A 43 -22.10 -40.50 -5.37
N VAL A 44 -20.92 -40.62 -4.76
CA VAL A 44 -19.66 -40.28 -5.40
C VAL A 44 -19.13 -41.54 -6.08
N VAL A 45 -18.92 -41.43 -7.38
CA VAL A 45 -18.42 -42.52 -8.21
C VAL A 45 -17.06 -42.18 -8.79
N LYS A 46 -16.21 -43.20 -8.92
CA LYS A 46 -14.95 -43.15 -9.65
C LYS A 46 -15.09 -43.98 -10.93
N THR A 47 -14.84 -43.34 -12.06
CA THR A 47 -14.80 -43.97 -13.39
C THR A 47 -13.40 -43.84 -13.97
N LYS A 48 -13.19 -44.34 -15.20
CA LYS A 48 -11.96 -44.09 -15.96
C LYS A 48 -11.73 -42.60 -16.27
N SER A 49 -12.80 -41.79 -16.31
CA SER A 49 -12.73 -40.37 -16.65
C SER A 49 -12.57 -39.46 -15.43
N GLY A 50 -12.71 -39.97 -14.21
CA GLY A 50 -12.49 -39.20 -12.98
C GLY A 50 -13.47 -39.54 -11.87
N ILE A 51 -13.56 -38.63 -10.90
CA ILE A 51 -14.51 -38.71 -9.78
C ILE A 51 -15.68 -37.78 -10.08
N SER A 52 -16.91 -38.26 -9.89
CA SER A 52 -18.12 -37.48 -10.10
C SER A 52 -19.13 -37.77 -9.00
N LYS A 53 -19.85 -36.74 -8.56
CA LYS A 53 -21.03 -36.90 -7.71
C LYS A 53 -22.28 -37.03 -8.59
N LEU A 54 -23.09 -38.05 -8.33
CA LEU A 54 -24.39 -38.26 -8.95
C LEU A 54 -25.47 -38.02 -7.89
N TYR A 55 -26.29 -37.00 -8.08
CA TYR A 55 -27.36 -36.68 -7.13
C TYR A 55 -28.48 -37.71 -7.21
N PHE A 56 -29.04 -38.12 -6.07
CA PHE A 56 -30.13 -39.09 -6.05
C PHE A 56 -31.37 -38.60 -6.82
N THR A 57 -31.62 -37.29 -6.83
CA THR A 57 -32.69 -36.65 -7.60
C THR A 57 -32.55 -36.82 -9.12
N GLU A 58 -31.34 -37.13 -9.59
CA GLU A 58 -31.03 -37.34 -11.01
C GLU A 58 -30.93 -38.83 -11.37
N LEU A 59 -31.11 -39.74 -10.40
CA LEU A 59 -31.00 -41.18 -10.59
C LEU A 59 -32.39 -41.85 -10.59
N PRO A 60 -32.58 -42.96 -11.32
CA PRO A 60 -33.84 -43.69 -11.33
C PRO A 60 -34.19 -44.31 -9.96
N LYS A 61 -35.48 -44.61 -9.77
CA LYS A 61 -36.06 -44.96 -8.45
C LYS A 61 -35.45 -46.23 -7.84
N ASP A 62 -35.16 -47.22 -8.67
CA ASP A 62 -34.47 -48.45 -8.27
C ASP A 62 -33.10 -48.16 -7.63
N VAL A 63 -32.36 -47.19 -8.19
CA VAL A 63 -31.07 -46.76 -7.64
C VAL A 63 -31.27 -45.96 -6.35
N GLN A 64 -32.25 -45.05 -6.30
CA GLN A 64 -32.59 -44.31 -5.07
C GLN A 64 -32.92 -45.26 -3.91
N GLU A 65 -33.72 -46.30 -4.17
CA GLU A 65 -34.12 -47.32 -3.19
C GLU A 65 -32.93 -48.17 -2.75
N ARG A 66 -32.09 -48.61 -3.69
CA ARG A 66 -30.88 -49.41 -3.40
C ARG A 66 -29.94 -48.72 -2.42
N PHE A 67 -29.83 -47.40 -2.46
CA PHE A 67 -28.98 -46.61 -1.55
C PHE A 67 -29.75 -45.94 -0.41
N ALA A 68 -31.02 -46.32 -0.18
CA ALA A 68 -31.85 -45.80 0.91
C ALA A 68 -31.94 -44.27 0.94
N TYR A 69 -32.16 -43.65 -0.23
CA TYR A 69 -32.31 -42.19 -0.36
C TYR A 69 -33.43 -41.66 0.55
N ASN A 70 -33.10 -40.65 1.36
CA ASN A 70 -34.07 -39.92 2.17
C ASN A 70 -34.08 -38.44 1.75
N PRO A 71 -35.19 -37.94 1.16
CA PRO A 71 -35.25 -36.58 0.63
C PRO A 71 -35.10 -35.50 1.70
N GLN A 72 -35.54 -35.73 2.93
CA GLN A 72 -35.38 -34.77 4.02
C GLN A 72 -33.92 -34.66 4.43
N LYS A 73 -33.24 -35.80 4.66
CA LYS A 73 -31.80 -35.81 5.01
C LYS A 73 -30.94 -35.21 3.91
N ALA A 74 -31.32 -35.42 2.64
CA ALA A 74 -30.66 -34.81 1.49
C ALA A 74 -30.79 -33.30 1.50
N ALA A 75 -32.02 -32.78 1.70
CA ALA A 75 -32.26 -31.34 1.77
C ALA A 75 -31.47 -30.67 2.90
N ASP A 76 -31.48 -31.27 4.10
CA ASP A 76 -30.73 -30.75 5.25
C ASP A 76 -29.21 -30.75 4.99
N TYR A 77 -28.70 -31.83 4.38
CA TYR A 77 -27.28 -31.94 4.02
C TYR A 77 -26.85 -30.90 2.97
N SER A 78 -27.63 -30.74 1.89
CA SER A 78 -27.34 -29.75 0.85
C SER A 78 -27.43 -28.32 1.39
N ALA A 79 -28.39 -28.03 2.26
CA ALA A 79 -28.49 -26.73 2.93
C ALA A 79 -27.26 -26.44 3.80
N GLN A 80 -26.79 -27.43 4.57
CA GLN A 80 -25.60 -27.29 5.41
C GLN A 80 -24.32 -27.07 4.57
N GLN A 81 -24.16 -27.83 3.47
CA GLN A 81 -23.03 -27.68 2.55
C GLN A 81 -23.04 -26.30 1.85
N GLY A 82 -24.23 -25.83 1.46
CA GLY A 82 -24.41 -24.51 0.86
C GLY A 82 -24.03 -23.39 1.83
N ALA A 83 -24.52 -23.45 3.07
CA ALA A 83 -24.19 -22.48 4.11
C ALA A 83 -22.69 -22.47 4.43
N ALA A 84 -22.06 -23.63 4.56
CA ALA A 84 -20.62 -23.73 4.82
C ALA A 84 -19.78 -23.15 3.67
N SER A 85 -20.17 -23.44 2.42
CA SER A 85 -19.49 -22.91 1.24
C SER A 85 -19.65 -21.39 1.12
N GLU A 86 -20.84 -20.87 1.41
CA GLU A 86 -21.09 -19.43 1.40
C GLU A 86 -20.31 -18.71 2.51
N GLN A 87 -20.25 -19.28 3.71
CA GLN A 87 -19.43 -18.75 4.81
C GLN A 87 -17.94 -18.73 4.44
N ALA A 88 -17.42 -19.82 3.86
CA ALA A 88 -16.03 -19.87 3.41
C ALA A 88 -15.75 -18.80 2.32
N ARG A 89 -16.68 -18.61 1.37
CA ARG A 89 -16.55 -17.57 0.35
C ARG A 89 -16.56 -16.17 0.95
N ARG A 90 -17.46 -15.89 1.90
CA ARG A 90 -17.52 -14.60 2.60
C ARG A 90 -16.24 -14.32 3.38
N GLN A 91 -15.70 -15.31 4.09
CA GLN A 91 -14.42 -15.18 4.80
C GLN A 91 -13.26 -14.91 3.85
N GLN A 92 -13.23 -15.58 2.69
CA GLN A 92 -12.22 -15.35 1.66
C GLN A 92 -12.36 -13.95 1.02
N ASP A 93 -13.59 -13.50 0.75
CA ASP A 93 -13.85 -12.17 0.19
C ASP A 93 -13.47 -11.07 1.20
N GLU A 94 -13.74 -11.27 2.48
CA GLU A 94 -13.35 -10.35 3.56
C GLU A 94 -11.82 -10.28 3.73
N SER A 95 -11.12 -11.41 3.69
CA SER A 95 -9.66 -11.41 3.80
C SER A 95 -8.99 -10.73 2.60
N LEU A 96 -9.50 -10.97 1.38
CA LEU A 96 -9.03 -10.28 0.18
C LEU A 96 -9.28 -8.77 0.25
N ARG A 97 -10.41 -8.34 0.82
CA ARG A 97 -10.71 -6.91 1.04
C ARG A 97 -9.75 -6.31 2.06
N GLN A 98 -9.51 -6.98 3.19
CA GLN A 98 -8.56 -6.52 4.21
C GLN A 98 -7.15 -6.39 3.63
N GLU A 99 -6.69 -7.38 2.87
CA GLU A 99 -5.38 -7.32 2.23
C GLU A 99 -5.29 -6.17 1.21
N ALA A 100 -6.36 -5.91 0.44
CA ALA A 100 -6.41 -4.80 -0.50
C ALA A 100 -6.41 -3.45 0.23
N GLU A 101 -7.15 -3.32 1.32
CA GLU A 101 -7.19 -2.11 2.17
C GLU A 101 -5.82 -1.84 2.80
N GLU A 102 -5.15 -2.86 3.34
CA GLU A 102 -3.81 -2.75 3.92
C GLU A 102 -2.78 -2.35 2.87
N LYS A 103 -2.80 -2.97 1.68
CA LYS A 103 -1.93 -2.58 0.56
C LYS A 103 -2.20 -1.14 0.13
N ASN A 104 -3.46 -0.73 0.01
CA ASN A 104 -3.82 0.64 -0.34
C ASN A 104 -3.33 1.64 0.71
N ARG A 105 -3.46 1.30 1.99
CA ARG A 105 -2.94 2.11 3.10
C ARG A 105 -1.42 2.22 3.05
N MET A 106 -0.71 1.11 2.87
CA MET A 106 0.75 1.11 2.75
C MET A 106 1.23 1.93 1.53
N LEU A 107 0.53 1.83 0.40
CA LEU A 107 0.83 2.63 -0.79
C LEU A 107 0.59 4.13 -0.53
N ALA A 108 -0.49 4.48 0.18
CA ALA A 108 -0.79 5.86 0.55
C ALA A 108 0.27 6.43 1.52
N GLU A 109 0.66 5.67 2.55
CA GLU A 109 1.71 6.04 3.50
C GLU A 109 3.05 6.20 2.79
N ARG A 110 3.41 5.29 1.88
CA ARG A 110 4.63 5.38 1.07
C ARG A 110 4.63 6.61 0.16
N ARG A 111 3.49 6.94 -0.47
CA ARG A 111 3.35 8.16 -1.29
C ARG A 111 3.51 9.42 -0.45
N ALA A 112 2.84 9.49 0.71
CA ALA A 112 2.97 10.62 1.62
C ALA A 112 4.42 10.79 2.13
N ALA A 113 5.11 9.68 2.43
CA ALA A 113 6.52 9.70 2.80
C ALA A 113 7.40 10.24 1.68
N LEU A 114 7.23 9.76 0.44
CA LEU A 114 7.97 10.26 -0.72
C LEU A 114 7.71 11.76 -0.98
N GLU A 115 6.47 12.21 -0.87
CA GLU A 115 6.11 13.62 -1.00
C GLU A 115 6.75 14.47 0.11
N SER A 116 6.74 13.99 1.35
CA SER A 116 7.39 14.70 2.47
C SER A 116 8.90 14.80 2.27
N ALA A 117 9.54 13.72 1.82
CA ALA A 117 10.98 13.70 1.51
C ALA A 117 11.31 14.67 0.38
N ARG A 118 10.49 14.71 -0.67
CA ARG A 118 10.63 15.67 -1.76
C ARG A 118 10.48 17.11 -1.28
N ARG A 119 9.45 17.42 -0.48
CA ARG A 119 9.27 18.77 0.09
C ARG A 119 10.43 19.17 1.00
N GLN A 120 10.98 18.24 1.77
CA GLN A 120 12.17 18.47 2.58
C GLN A 120 13.39 18.79 1.71
N GLN A 121 13.60 18.06 0.61
CA GLN A 121 14.66 18.35 -0.36
C GLN A 121 14.48 19.73 -1.00
N GLU A 122 13.28 20.05 -1.48
CA GLU A 122 12.96 21.37 -2.07
C GLU A 122 13.17 22.50 -1.05
N THR A 123 12.80 22.27 0.21
CA THR A 123 13.04 23.23 1.30
C THR A 123 14.53 23.41 1.58
N MET A 124 15.30 22.31 1.60
CA MET A 124 16.75 22.35 1.80
C MET A 124 17.43 23.14 0.68
N GLU A 125 17.06 22.84 -0.57
CA GLU A 125 17.60 23.53 -1.75
C GLU A 125 17.26 25.02 -1.72
N ALA A 126 16.01 25.38 -1.42
CA ALA A 126 15.59 26.77 -1.29
C ALA A 126 16.36 27.53 -0.19
N LEU A 127 16.61 26.90 0.95
CA LEU A 127 17.41 27.48 2.03
C LEU A 127 18.87 27.65 1.63
N GLN A 128 19.45 26.68 0.92
CA GLN A 128 20.82 26.77 0.41
C GLN A 128 20.97 27.91 -0.61
N LEU A 129 20.04 28.01 -1.55
CA LEU A 129 20.00 29.09 -2.54
C LEU A 129 19.85 30.46 -1.86
N ARG A 130 18.96 30.58 -0.87
CA ARG A 130 18.80 31.82 -0.09
C ARG A 130 20.07 32.19 0.66
N TYR A 131 20.76 31.21 1.24
CA TYR A 131 22.03 31.46 1.93
C TYR A 131 23.10 31.97 0.97
N GLN A 132 23.23 31.35 -0.22
CA GLN A 132 24.18 31.78 -1.25
C GLN A 132 23.88 33.20 -1.76
N GLU A 133 22.61 33.53 -1.93
CA GLU A 133 22.19 34.88 -2.33
C GLU A 133 22.54 35.92 -1.27
N LEU A 134 22.22 35.66 0.00
CA LEU A 134 22.59 36.56 1.11
C LEU A 134 24.10 36.70 1.26
N GLN A 135 24.87 35.64 0.99
CA GLN A 135 26.33 35.69 0.97
C GLN A 135 26.83 36.64 -0.12
N ARG A 136 26.30 36.57 -1.33
CA ARG A 136 26.65 37.48 -2.43
C ARG A 136 26.28 38.94 -2.11
N GLN A 137 25.11 39.16 -1.53
CA GLN A 137 24.66 40.49 -1.11
C GLN A 137 25.58 41.06 -0.03
N GLU A 138 25.99 40.26 0.95
CA GLU A 138 26.98 40.69 1.94
C GLU A 138 28.31 41.07 1.28
N ASP A 139 28.83 40.24 0.38
CA ASP A 139 30.11 40.51 -0.30
C ASP A 139 30.03 41.80 -1.13
N GLU A 140 28.93 42.04 -1.84
CA GLU A 140 28.70 43.27 -2.60
C GLU A 140 28.59 44.51 -1.68
N LEU A 141 27.88 44.38 -0.55
CA LEU A 141 27.78 45.47 0.42
C LEU A 141 29.12 45.82 1.04
N LEU A 142 29.95 44.81 1.33
CA LEU A 142 31.30 45.04 1.84
C LEU A 142 32.17 45.79 0.82
N LEU A 143 32.05 45.49 -0.47
CA LEU A 143 32.72 46.25 -1.53
C LEU A 143 32.26 47.71 -1.56
N ARG A 144 30.94 47.96 -1.57
CA ARG A 144 30.36 49.32 -1.58
C ARG A 144 30.72 50.13 -0.33
N ILE A 145 30.73 49.49 0.84
CA ILE A 145 31.18 50.10 2.09
C ILE A 145 32.66 50.45 1.99
N GLY A 146 33.49 49.54 1.45
CA GLY A 146 34.90 49.80 1.20
C GLY A 146 35.13 51.02 0.30
N GLU A 147 34.34 51.16 -0.77
CA GLU A 147 34.35 52.32 -1.64
C GLU A 147 33.90 53.60 -0.93
N ALA A 148 32.81 53.55 -0.16
CA ALA A 148 32.28 54.71 0.58
C ALA A 148 33.21 55.17 1.70
N ARG A 149 34.00 54.27 2.30
CA ARG A 149 35.03 54.60 3.30
C ARG A 149 36.29 55.21 2.71
N ARG A 150 36.47 55.20 1.38
CA ARG A 150 37.67 55.80 0.77
C ARG A 150 37.78 57.28 1.16
N PRO A 151 38.97 57.75 1.53
CA PRO A 151 39.17 59.15 1.89
C PRO A 151 38.95 60.06 0.68
N ALA A 152 38.63 61.33 0.96
CA ALA A 152 38.49 62.35 -0.07
C ALA A 152 39.75 62.43 -0.95
N SER A 153 39.53 62.58 -2.26
CA SER A 153 40.62 62.67 -3.24
C SER A 153 41.07 64.11 -3.43
N TRP A 154 42.30 64.30 -3.89
CA TRP A 154 42.82 65.62 -4.26
C TRP A 154 42.85 65.73 -5.78
N GLN A 155 42.18 66.72 -6.33
CA GLN A 155 42.15 67.00 -7.77
C GLN A 155 42.87 68.31 -8.09
N ALA A 156 43.62 68.34 -9.19
CA ALA A 156 44.33 69.53 -9.63
C ALA A 156 43.37 70.49 -10.34
N LEU A 157 43.35 71.75 -9.90
CA LEU A 157 42.57 72.84 -10.49
C LEU A 157 43.52 74.01 -10.77
N GLY A 158 44.14 73.99 -11.95
CA GLY A 158 45.19 74.94 -12.31
C GLY A 158 46.39 74.86 -11.37
N ARG A 159 46.76 75.98 -10.72
CA ARG A 159 47.86 76.02 -9.72
C ARG A 159 47.44 75.58 -8.30
N ARG A 160 46.18 75.22 -8.07
CA ARG A 160 45.66 74.83 -6.73
C ARG A 160 45.21 73.37 -6.74
N ARG A 161 45.18 72.74 -5.55
CA ARG A 161 44.58 71.43 -5.33
C ARG A 161 43.25 71.61 -4.60
N GLN A 162 42.21 70.94 -5.08
CA GLN A 162 40.90 70.91 -4.44
C GLN A 162 40.65 69.54 -3.82
N LYS A 163 40.18 69.52 -2.58
CA LYS A 163 39.71 68.30 -1.92
C LYS A 163 38.32 67.98 -2.45
N VAL A 164 38.17 66.83 -3.09
CA VAL A 164 36.89 66.32 -3.59
C VAL A 164 36.40 65.23 -2.63
N PRO A 165 35.30 65.47 -1.90
CA PRO A 165 34.69 64.49 -1.02
C PRO A 165 34.29 63.24 -1.79
N ASN A 166 34.29 62.09 -1.11
CA ASN A 166 33.78 60.87 -1.70
C ASN A 166 32.25 60.96 -1.82
N PRO A 167 31.66 60.92 -3.03
CA PRO A 167 30.23 61.13 -3.23
C PRO A 167 29.37 60.04 -2.59
N THR A 168 29.91 58.85 -2.35
CA THR A 168 29.19 57.73 -1.72
C THR A 168 29.30 57.69 -0.20
N ALA A 169 30.13 58.56 0.42
CA ALA A 169 30.35 58.56 1.87
C ALA A 169 29.08 58.86 2.68
N SER A 170 28.13 59.64 2.14
CA SER A 170 26.85 59.92 2.80
C SER A 170 25.94 58.70 2.92
N GLN A 171 26.15 57.67 2.09
CA GLN A 171 25.36 56.44 2.10
C GLN A 171 25.86 55.43 3.15
N LEU A 172 27.02 55.68 3.77
CA LEU A 172 27.68 54.74 4.66
C LEU A 172 26.78 54.23 5.81
N PRO A 173 26.02 55.07 6.53
CA PRO A 173 25.16 54.57 7.62
C PRO A 173 24.06 53.61 7.13
N TYR A 174 23.51 53.88 5.95
CA TYR A 174 22.50 53.02 5.34
C TYR A 174 23.10 51.68 4.90
N LEU A 175 24.27 51.71 4.25
CA LEU A 175 24.97 50.49 3.82
C LEU A 175 25.36 49.61 5.01
N GLU A 176 25.82 50.21 6.12
CA GLU A 176 26.15 49.49 7.36
C GLU A 176 24.91 48.85 7.99
N SER A 177 23.80 49.58 8.10
CA SER A 177 22.53 49.03 8.59
C SER A 177 22.06 47.86 7.74
N HIS A 178 22.12 48.00 6.41
CA HIS A 178 21.68 46.95 5.50
C HIS A 178 22.59 45.71 5.56
N LEU A 179 23.91 45.89 5.73
CA LEU A 179 24.84 44.79 5.96
C LEU A 179 24.48 44.00 7.24
N GLU A 180 24.09 44.70 8.32
CA GLU A 180 23.64 44.01 9.54
C GLU A 180 22.36 43.20 9.30
N ASP A 181 21.38 43.73 8.56
CA ASP A 181 20.15 43.02 8.22
C ASP A 181 20.44 41.74 7.43
N VAL A 182 21.28 41.85 6.39
CA VAL A 182 21.69 40.70 5.56
C VAL A 182 22.39 39.64 6.40
N ARG A 183 23.31 40.04 7.29
CA ARG A 183 24.00 39.11 8.21
C ARG A 183 23.03 38.43 9.18
N ARG A 184 22.13 39.20 9.79
CA ARG A 184 21.10 38.66 10.69
C ARG A 184 20.25 37.63 9.98
N GLU A 185 19.80 37.93 8.76
CA GLU A 185 19.00 36.98 7.98
C GLU A 185 19.80 35.74 7.59
N LYS A 186 21.05 35.91 7.14
CA LYS A 186 21.94 34.80 6.78
C LYS A 186 22.15 33.85 7.95
N ASP A 187 22.34 34.37 9.16
CA ASP A 187 22.45 33.58 10.39
C ASP A 187 21.15 32.82 10.72
N GLN A 188 19.99 33.43 10.47
CA GLN A 188 18.71 32.74 10.64
C GLN A 188 18.56 31.58 9.64
N ILE A 189 18.92 31.78 8.38
CA ILE A 189 18.90 30.74 7.35
C ILE A 189 19.88 29.61 7.69
N ARG A 190 21.10 29.94 8.12
CA ARG A 190 22.08 28.95 8.59
C ARG A 190 21.51 28.09 9.73
N LYS A 191 20.90 28.71 10.75
CA LYS A 191 20.25 27.97 11.84
C LYS A 191 19.11 27.06 11.35
N ARG A 192 18.36 27.46 10.31
CA ARG A 192 17.31 26.63 9.71
C ARG A 192 17.91 25.46 8.90
N LEU A 193 19.01 25.68 8.19
CA LEU A 193 19.76 24.61 7.50
C LEU A 193 20.27 23.57 8.50
N ASP A 194 20.93 24.01 9.58
CA ASP A 194 21.46 23.12 10.62
C ASP A 194 20.35 22.30 11.30
N LYS A 195 19.17 22.90 11.52
CA LYS A 195 18.01 22.19 12.08
C LYS A 195 17.41 21.17 11.13
N THR A 196 17.42 21.44 9.83
CA THR A 196 16.86 20.53 8.82
C THR A 196 17.81 19.34 8.53
N GLN A 197 19.11 19.47 8.85
CA GLN A 197 20.11 18.41 8.66
C GLN A 197 20.26 17.44 9.85
N ARG A 198 19.73 17.79 11.02
CA ARG A 198 19.74 16.94 12.24
C ARG A 198 18.51 16.06 12.31
#